data_AF-A0A6H0QVH4-F1
#
_entry.id   AF-A0A6H0QVH4-F1
#
_cell.length_a   1.000
_cell.length_b   1.000
_cell.length_c   1.000
_cell.angle_alpha   90.00
_cell.angle_beta   90.00
_cell.angle_gamma   90.00
#
_symmetry.space_group_name_H-M   'P 1'
#
loop_
_entity.id
_entity.type
_entity.pdbx_description
1 polymer ?
#
loop_
_entity_poly.entity_id
_entity_poly.type
_entity_poly.pdbx_seq_one_letter_code
_entity_poly.pdbx_strand_id
1 'polypeptide(L)'
;MIQVLLVTICLAAFPYQGSSIILESGNVNDYEVIYPRKVTALPKGAVQPKYEDTMQYELKVNGEPVVLHLEKNKGLFSKDYSETHYSPDGRKITTNPSVEDHCYYHGRIENDADSTASISACNGLKGHFKLQGEMYLIEPLELSDSEAHAVFKLENVEKEDEAPKMCGVTQNWESYEPIKKASQLNLNPEHQRYVELFIVVDHGMFTKYNGDSDKIRQRVHQMVNIMKESYNYMYIDILLAGIEIWSNGDLINVQPAAPHTLNSFGEWRETDLLKRKRHDNAQLLTSIDFDGPTIGLAYIGSICDPKRSTGVVQDHSEINLRVAVTMTHELGHNLGIRHDTGSCSCGGYSCIMSPVISDEPSKYFSDCSYIQCWNFIMNQKPQCILKKPLRTDTVSTPVSGNELLEAGEECDCGSPANPCCDAATCKLRPGAQCADGLCCDQCRFIKKGTVCRPARGDWNDDTCTGQSADCPRNGLYG
;
A
#
# COMPACT_ATOMS: atom_id res chain seq x y z
N MET A 1 47.98 50.14 -54.02
CA MET A 1 46.85 49.23 -53.81
C MET A 1 47.24 48.16 -52.79
N ILE A 2 46.95 48.36 -51.50
CA ILE A 2 46.72 47.29 -50.52
C ILE A 2 45.80 47.89 -49.45
N GLN A 3 44.56 47.43 -49.36
CA GLN A 3 43.65 47.70 -48.24
C GLN A 3 43.46 46.35 -47.53
N VAL A 4 43.91 46.27 -46.29
CA VAL A 4 43.79 45.09 -45.43
C VAL A 4 42.43 45.14 -44.74
N LEU A 5 41.56 44.17 -45.04
CA LEU A 5 40.28 43.98 -44.37
C LEU A 5 40.51 43.14 -43.10
N LEU A 6 40.30 43.73 -41.93
CA LEU A 6 40.18 43.01 -40.66
C LEU A 6 38.74 42.51 -40.54
N VAL A 7 38.55 41.19 -40.49
CA VAL A 7 37.27 40.55 -40.17
C VAL A 7 37.29 40.21 -38.68
N THR A 8 36.53 40.96 -37.90
CA THR A 8 36.26 40.68 -36.49
C THR A 8 35.19 39.59 -36.39
N ILE A 9 35.57 38.40 -35.92
CA ILE A 9 34.61 37.32 -35.63
C ILE A 9 34.05 37.57 -34.23
N CYS A 10 32.83 38.11 -34.16
CA CYS A 10 32.04 38.12 -32.93
C CYS A 10 31.41 36.74 -32.73
N LEU A 11 31.96 35.95 -31.80
CA LEU A 11 31.28 34.79 -31.24
C LEU A 11 30.10 35.28 -30.40
N ALA A 12 28.94 35.41 -31.02
CA ALA A 12 27.69 35.51 -30.30
C ALA A 12 27.42 34.16 -29.63
N ALA A 13 27.71 34.07 -28.33
CA ALA A 13 27.12 33.05 -27.48
C ALA A 13 25.62 33.35 -27.43
N PHE A 14 24.85 32.69 -28.29
CA PHE A 14 23.41 32.62 -28.12
C PHE A 14 23.17 31.90 -26.79
N PRO A 15 22.51 32.51 -25.80
CA PRO A 15 21.96 31.71 -24.72
C PRO A 15 21.01 30.72 -25.40
N TYR A 16 21.29 29.44 -25.24
CA TYR A 16 20.32 28.40 -25.55
C TYR A 16 19.04 28.84 -24.84
N GLN A 17 18.02 29.23 -25.59
CA GLN A 17 16.67 29.33 -25.06
C GLN A 17 16.32 27.91 -24.67
N GLY A 18 16.62 27.56 -23.41
CA GLY A 18 16.25 26.28 -22.84
C GLY A 18 14.75 26.14 -23.03
N SER A 19 14.34 25.14 -23.80
CA SER A 19 13.02 24.55 -23.61
C SER A 19 12.93 24.25 -22.13
N SER A 20 12.05 24.94 -21.40
CA SER A 20 11.80 24.64 -20.00
C SER A 20 11.40 23.17 -19.95
N ILE A 21 12.27 22.31 -19.43
CA ILE A 21 11.93 20.90 -19.26
C ILE A 21 10.85 20.88 -18.16
N ILE A 22 9.63 20.53 -18.55
CA ILE A 22 8.51 20.43 -17.61
C ILE A 22 8.69 19.12 -16.86
N LEU A 23 8.86 19.21 -15.55
CA LEU A 23 8.96 18.07 -14.64
C LEU A 23 7.56 17.53 -14.34
N GLU A 24 7.43 16.21 -14.21
CA GLU A 24 6.15 15.58 -13.86
C GLU A 24 5.71 15.97 -12.44
N SER A 25 6.66 16.32 -11.58
CA SER A 25 6.41 16.83 -10.23
C SER A 25 5.92 18.29 -10.18
N GLY A 26 5.70 18.94 -11.33
CA GLY A 26 5.23 20.32 -11.44
C GLY A 26 6.36 21.35 -11.58
N ASN A 27 6.14 22.57 -11.11
CA ASN A 27 7.14 23.62 -11.15
C ASN A 27 8.16 23.45 -10.02
N VAL A 28 9.44 23.38 -10.39
CA VAL A 28 10.56 23.21 -9.45
C VAL A 28 11.55 24.34 -9.64
N ASN A 29 11.89 25.02 -8.55
CA ASN A 29 12.76 26.19 -8.57
C ASN A 29 14.23 25.84 -8.86
N ASP A 30 14.68 24.66 -8.43
CA ASP A 30 16.07 24.23 -8.55
C ASP A 30 16.17 22.69 -8.55
N TYR A 31 16.89 22.16 -9.54
CA TYR A 31 17.14 20.73 -9.71
C TYR A 31 18.51 20.46 -10.36
N GLU A 32 19.12 19.34 -10.00
CA GLU A 32 20.33 18.82 -10.61
C GLU A 32 19.99 17.79 -11.69
N VAL A 33 20.61 17.92 -12.87
CA VAL A 33 20.55 16.89 -13.91
C VAL A 33 21.65 15.88 -13.69
N ILE A 34 21.28 14.62 -13.47
CA ILE A 34 22.20 13.54 -13.15
C ILE A 34 22.03 12.38 -14.13
N TYR A 35 23.00 11.46 -14.12
CA TYR A 35 22.97 10.23 -14.91
C TYR A 35 23.24 9.05 -13.97
N PRO A 36 22.20 8.44 -13.38
CA PRO A 36 22.34 7.32 -12.47
C PRO A 36 23.14 6.18 -13.09
N ARG A 37 24.21 5.74 -12.42
CA ARG A 37 25.04 4.64 -12.90
C ARG A 37 24.77 3.38 -12.10
N LYS A 38 24.27 2.34 -12.75
CA LYS A 38 24.07 1.05 -12.11
C LYS A 38 25.41 0.44 -11.71
N VAL A 39 25.65 0.25 -10.42
CA VAL A 39 26.84 -0.39 -9.89
C VAL A 39 26.67 -1.90 -10.09
N THR A 40 27.39 -2.45 -11.06
CA THR A 40 27.20 -3.85 -11.47
C THR A 40 27.67 -4.81 -10.39
N ALA A 41 26.78 -5.63 -9.85
CA ALA A 41 27.11 -6.63 -8.83
C ALA A 41 26.66 -8.05 -9.20
N LEU A 42 26.84 -8.54 -10.45
CA LEU A 42 26.54 -9.95 -10.74
C LEU A 42 27.47 -10.59 -11.81
N PRO A 43 27.84 -11.88 -11.65
CA PRO A 43 28.74 -12.61 -12.56
C PRO A 43 28.12 -12.84 -13.94
N LYS A 44 28.96 -12.81 -14.99
CA LYS A 44 28.58 -13.21 -16.35
C LYS A 44 28.08 -14.67 -16.37
N GLY A 45 26.81 -14.90 -16.72
CA GLY A 45 26.30 -16.23 -17.09
C GLY A 45 25.02 -16.73 -16.39
N ALA A 46 24.43 -15.98 -15.46
CA ALA A 46 23.14 -16.34 -14.86
C ALA A 46 21.96 -15.93 -15.76
N VAL A 47 20.90 -16.74 -15.82
CA VAL A 47 19.60 -16.34 -16.40
C VAL A 47 19.06 -15.19 -15.55
N GLN A 48 19.00 -13.98 -16.10
CA GLN A 48 18.57 -12.81 -15.35
C GLN A 48 17.04 -12.66 -15.43
N PRO A 49 16.34 -12.51 -14.29
CA PRO A 49 14.94 -12.09 -14.30
C PRO A 49 14.84 -10.69 -14.92
N LYS A 50 13.67 -10.34 -15.48
CA LYS A 50 13.41 -9.02 -16.07
C LYS A 50 13.73 -7.86 -15.10
N TYR A 51 13.51 -8.09 -13.81
CA TYR A 51 13.81 -7.18 -12.72
C TYR A 51 14.60 -7.92 -11.64
N GLU A 52 15.78 -7.40 -11.30
CA GLU A 52 16.69 -7.96 -10.29
C GLU A 52 16.13 -7.79 -8.87
N ASP A 53 16.41 -8.74 -7.97
CA ASP A 53 15.97 -8.66 -6.57
C ASP A 53 16.65 -7.51 -5.80
N THR A 54 17.89 -7.20 -6.16
CA THR A 54 18.67 -6.13 -5.55
C THR A 54 19.41 -5.36 -6.64
N MET A 55 19.48 -4.04 -6.52
CA MET A 55 20.22 -3.19 -7.43
C MET A 55 20.93 -2.08 -6.65
N GLN A 56 22.02 -1.57 -7.23
CA GLN A 56 22.78 -0.46 -6.67
C GLN A 56 22.98 0.59 -7.76
N TYR A 57 22.78 1.86 -7.40
CA TYR A 57 23.00 3.00 -8.30
C TYR A 57 23.91 4.02 -7.63
N GLU A 58 24.96 4.43 -8.33
CA GLU A 58 25.71 5.64 -8.00
C GLU A 58 24.97 6.85 -8.58
N LEU A 59 24.59 7.78 -7.71
CA LEU A 59 23.97 9.05 -8.03
C LEU A 59 24.93 10.17 -7.67
N LYS A 60 24.80 11.32 -8.31
CA LYS A 60 25.51 12.54 -7.92
C LYS A 60 24.50 13.49 -7.29
N VAL A 61 24.70 13.88 -6.04
CA VAL A 61 23.79 14.79 -5.32
C VAL A 61 24.63 15.88 -4.68
N ASN A 62 24.31 17.15 -4.93
CA ASN A 62 25.10 18.32 -4.52
C ASN A 62 26.58 18.23 -4.95
N GLY A 63 26.85 17.61 -6.10
CA GLY A 63 28.22 17.40 -6.55
C GLY A 63 28.94 16.15 -6.01
N GLU A 64 28.40 15.50 -4.97
CA GLU A 64 29.03 14.35 -4.31
C GLU A 64 28.42 13.02 -4.76
N PRO A 65 29.23 11.95 -4.93
CA PRO A 65 28.72 10.62 -5.24
C PRO A 65 28.03 9.99 -4.03
N VAL A 66 26.84 9.45 -4.24
CA VAL A 66 26.08 8.67 -3.25
C VAL A 66 25.64 7.35 -3.86
N VAL A 67 25.68 6.27 -3.07
CA VAL A 67 25.28 4.93 -3.53
C VAL A 67 23.91 4.59 -2.96
N LEU A 68 22.93 4.41 -3.83
CA LEU A 68 21.58 3.99 -3.51
C LEU A 68 21.45 2.48 -3.64
N HIS A 69 21.23 1.79 -2.52
CA HIS A 69 20.91 0.36 -2.46
C HIS A 69 19.41 0.17 -2.51
N LEU A 70 18.93 -0.68 -3.41
CA LEU A 70 17.51 -0.96 -3.63
C LEU A 70 17.26 -2.47 -3.51
N GLU A 71 16.20 -2.83 -2.81
CA GLU A 71 15.68 -4.18 -2.64
C GLU A 71 14.23 -4.24 -3.13
N LYS A 72 13.92 -5.26 -3.92
CA LYS A 72 12.62 -5.42 -4.58
C LYS A 72 11.54 -5.74 -3.56
N ASN A 73 10.40 -5.07 -3.67
CA ASN A 73 9.26 -5.31 -2.79
C ASN A 73 8.45 -6.54 -3.21
N LYS A 74 8.98 -7.74 -2.92
CA LYS A 74 8.37 -9.04 -3.27
C LYS A 74 6.95 -9.26 -2.72
N GLY A 75 6.56 -8.52 -1.68
CA GLY A 75 5.22 -8.55 -1.10
C GLY A 75 4.33 -7.37 -1.49
N LEU A 76 4.62 -6.64 -2.57
CA LEU A 76 3.84 -5.46 -2.94
C LEU A 76 2.42 -5.81 -3.43
N PHE A 77 2.26 -6.94 -4.10
CA PHE A 77 0.98 -7.40 -4.67
C PHE A 77 0.47 -8.64 -3.93
N SER A 78 -0.85 -8.78 -3.80
CA SER A 78 -1.43 -10.04 -3.32
C SER A 78 -1.31 -11.12 -4.40
N LYS A 79 -1.27 -12.40 -4.01
CA LYS A 79 -1.14 -13.53 -4.96
C LYS A 79 -2.21 -13.54 -6.07
N ASP A 80 -3.40 -13.06 -5.74
CA ASP A 80 -4.56 -13.01 -6.64
C ASP A 80 -4.77 -11.62 -7.25
N TYR A 81 -3.74 -10.76 -7.28
CA TYR A 81 -3.80 -9.40 -7.81
C TYR A 81 -4.53 -9.32 -9.16
N SER A 82 -5.40 -8.32 -9.29
CA SER A 82 -6.23 -8.13 -10.48
C SER A 82 -6.39 -6.65 -10.83
N GLU A 83 -6.37 -6.34 -12.12
CA GLU A 83 -6.62 -5.01 -12.66
C GLU A 83 -7.93 -5.04 -13.46
N THR A 84 -8.83 -4.08 -13.23
CA THR A 84 -10.12 -3.99 -13.91
C THR A 84 -10.30 -2.63 -14.57
N HIS A 85 -10.74 -2.63 -15.82
CA HIS A 85 -11.18 -1.44 -16.56
C HIS A 85 -12.44 -1.78 -17.37
N TYR A 86 -12.99 -0.80 -18.08
CA TYR A 86 -14.24 -0.91 -18.82
C TYR A 86 -14.03 -0.55 -20.30
N SER A 87 -14.53 -1.38 -21.20
CA SER A 87 -14.57 -1.05 -22.64
C SER A 87 -15.61 0.03 -22.93
N PRO A 88 -15.57 0.66 -24.13
CA PRO A 88 -16.51 1.73 -24.50
C PRO A 88 -18.00 1.32 -24.46
N ASP A 89 -18.30 0.03 -24.60
CA ASP A 89 -19.64 -0.55 -24.50
C ASP A 89 -20.04 -0.91 -23.05
N GLY A 90 -19.24 -0.52 -22.05
CA GLY A 90 -19.49 -0.72 -20.63
C GLY A 90 -19.16 -2.12 -20.10
N ARG A 91 -18.58 -3.02 -20.93
CA ARG A 91 -18.17 -4.34 -20.43
C ARG A 91 -16.94 -4.24 -19.54
N LYS A 92 -17.01 -4.95 -18.41
CA LYS A 92 -15.90 -5.10 -17.46
C LYS A 92 -14.82 -6.01 -18.05
N ILE A 93 -13.57 -5.55 -18.04
CA ILE A 93 -12.39 -6.29 -18.48
C ILE A 93 -11.45 -6.39 -17.28
N THR A 94 -11.22 -7.63 -16.83
CA THR A 94 -10.31 -7.92 -15.70
C THR A 94 -9.12 -8.73 -16.20
N THR A 95 -7.92 -8.32 -15.81
CA THR A 95 -6.66 -9.03 -16.06
C THR A 95 -5.99 -9.38 -14.73
N ASN A 96 -5.12 -10.38 -14.75
CA ASN A 96 -4.32 -10.81 -13.60
C ASN A 96 -2.83 -10.77 -14.00
N PRO A 97 -2.18 -9.60 -13.90
CA PRO A 97 -0.76 -9.47 -14.21
C PRO A 97 0.11 -10.33 -13.30
N SER A 98 1.32 -10.65 -13.76
CA SER A 98 2.32 -11.33 -12.95
C SER A 98 2.73 -10.46 -11.75
N VAL A 99 2.57 -11.00 -10.55
CA VAL A 99 2.92 -10.31 -9.28
C VAL A 99 4.42 -10.24 -9.04
N GLU A 100 5.20 -11.10 -9.69
CA GLU A 100 6.66 -11.13 -9.61
C GLU A 100 7.31 -10.20 -10.63
N ASP A 101 6.63 -9.87 -11.73
CA ASP A 101 7.20 -9.05 -12.82
C ASP A 101 6.98 -7.55 -12.60
N HIS A 102 7.52 -7.01 -11.49
CA HIS A 102 7.43 -5.59 -11.15
C HIS A 102 8.80 -4.96 -10.82
N CYS A 103 8.81 -3.63 -10.77
CA CYS A 103 10.00 -2.78 -10.73
C CYS A 103 10.03 -1.83 -9.51
N TYR A 104 9.36 -2.20 -8.42
CA TYR A 104 9.15 -1.33 -7.26
C TYR A 104 10.03 -1.78 -6.09
N TYR A 105 10.79 -0.84 -5.56
CA TYR A 105 11.87 -1.10 -4.61
C TYR A 105 11.76 -0.18 -3.39
N HIS A 106 12.23 -0.69 -2.26
CA HIS A 106 12.64 0.13 -1.12
C HIS A 106 14.16 0.14 -1.02
N GLY A 107 14.72 1.14 -0.36
CA GLY A 107 16.17 1.26 -0.30
C GLY A 107 16.71 2.17 0.77
N ARG A 108 18.03 2.33 0.73
CA ARG A 108 18.82 3.19 1.62
C ARG A 108 20.06 3.71 0.87
N ILE A 109 20.57 4.83 1.32
CA ILE A 109 21.86 5.37 0.90
C ILE A 109 22.98 4.73 1.73
N GLU A 110 24.06 4.34 1.08
CA GLU A 110 25.25 3.80 1.73
C GLU A 110 25.82 4.83 2.72
N ASN A 111 26.22 4.35 3.91
CA ASN A 111 26.76 5.17 5.01
C ASN A 111 25.80 6.24 5.60
N ASP A 112 24.51 6.16 5.30
CA ASP A 112 23.47 6.95 5.97
C ASP A 112 22.44 6.02 6.63
N ALA A 113 22.54 5.86 7.94
CA ALA A 113 21.71 4.92 8.70
C ALA A 113 20.23 5.32 8.76
N ASP A 114 19.94 6.62 8.64
CA ASP A 114 18.59 7.19 8.73
C ASP A 114 17.97 7.43 7.33
N SER A 115 18.73 7.09 6.27
CA SER A 115 18.27 7.17 4.89
C SER A 115 17.23 6.10 4.55
N THR A 116 16.35 6.47 3.63
CA THR A 116 15.28 5.61 3.15
C THR A 116 14.97 5.95 1.71
N ALA A 117 14.44 5.01 0.94
CA ALA A 117 14.08 5.26 -0.45
C ALA A 117 12.88 4.41 -0.86
N SER A 118 12.04 4.97 -1.74
CA SER A 118 10.93 4.29 -2.39
C SER A 118 10.95 4.65 -3.86
N ILE A 119 11.34 3.68 -4.69
CA ILE A 119 11.75 3.91 -6.08
C ILE A 119 11.05 2.93 -7.01
N SER A 120 10.49 3.46 -8.09
CA SER A 120 10.15 2.74 -9.31
C SER A 120 11.34 2.76 -10.25
N ALA A 121 11.74 1.59 -10.75
CA ALA A 121 12.76 1.44 -11.78
C ALA A 121 12.17 0.98 -13.13
N CYS A 122 10.86 1.15 -13.35
CA CYS A 122 10.17 0.66 -14.55
C CYS A 122 10.63 1.36 -15.83
N ASN A 123 10.75 2.69 -15.79
CA ASN A 123 11.10 3.56 -16.91
C ASN A 123 12.14 4.59 -16.44
N GLY A 124 13.30 4.11 -15.99
CA GLY A 124 14.24 4.91 -15.21
C GLY A 124 13.84 5.01 -13.73
N LEU A 125 14.72 5.63 -12.93
CA LEU A 125 14.48 5.81 -11.49
C LEU A 125 13.48 6.95 -11.27
N LYS A 126 12.34 6.63 -10.65
CA LYS A 126 11.34 7.60 -10.22
C LYS A 126 10.91 7.34 -8.80
N GLY A 127 10.88 8.37 -7.95
CA GLY A 127 10.39 8.24 -6.59
C GLY A 127 11.08 9.22 -5.66
N HIS A 128 11.31 8.80 -4.41
CA HIS A 128 11.93 9.65 -3.40
C HIS A 128 13.00 8.90 -2.62
N PHE A 129 13.95 9.64 -2.05
CA PHE A 129 14.91 9.15 -1.09
C PHE A 129 15.27 10.22 -0.07
N LYS A 130 15.69 9.79 1.11
CA LYS A 130 16.16 10.65 2.20
C LYS A 130 17.67 10.58 2.29
N LEU A 131 18.32 11.73 2.37
CA LEU A 131 19.76 11.86 2.51
C LEU A 131 20.05 12.95 3.55
N GLN A 132 20.77 12.60 4.62
CA GLN A 132 21.20 13.53 5.67
C GLN A 132 20.04 14.32 6.31
N GLY A 133 18.86 13.70 6.43
CA GLY A 133 17.67 14.34 7.00
C GLY A 133 16.73 14.99 5.97
N GLU A 134 17.22 15.26 4.76
CA GLU A 134 16.52 15.97 3.69
C GLU A 134 15.82 15.00 2.73
N MET A 135 14.64 15.38 2.25
CA MET A 135 13.86 14.59 1.30
C MET A 135 14.13 15.03 -0.14
N TYR A 136 14.59 14.10 -0.96
CA TYR A 136 14.86 14.30 -2.38
C TYR A 136 13.85 13.53 -3.24
N LEU A 137 13.46 14.14 -4.35
CA LEU A 137 12.74 13.51 -5.44
C LEU A 137 13.70 13.21 -6.59
N ILE A 138 13.47 12.10 -7.27
CA ILE A 138 14.15 11.73 -8.50
C ILE A 138 13.11 11.38 -9.56
N GLU A 139 13.26 11.91 -10.77
CA GLU A 139 12.43 11.52 -11.91
C GLU A 139 13.19 11.60 -13.24
N PRO A 140 12.85 10.73 -14.22
CA PRO A 140 13.43 10.77 -15.55
C PRO A 140 13.10 12.07 -16.27
N LEU A 141 14.05 12.61 -17.03
CA LEU A 141 13.78 13.72 -17.94
C LEU A 141 13.31 13.17 -19.29
N GLU A 142 12.24 13.72 -19.85
CA GLU A 142 11.79 13.39 -21.21
C GLU A 142 12.69 14.03 -22.29
N LEU A 143 13.96 13.64 -22.30
CA LEU A 143 14.94 14.03 -23.30
C LEU A 143 15.20 12.83 -24.23
N SER A 144 15.17 13.06 -25.54
CA SER A 144 15.37 12.02 -26.55
C SER A 144 16.69 11.28 -26.31
N ASP A 145 16.64 9.95 -26.20
CA ASP A 145 17.79 9.05 -26.03
C ASP A 145 18.69 9.34 -24.79
N SER A 146 18.13 9.93 -23.73
CA SER A 146 18.87 10.28 -22.52
C SER A 146 18.46 9.42 -21.32
N GLU A 147 19.45 8.92 -20.56
CA GLU A 147 19.25 8.34 -19.22
C GLU A 147 19.34 9.41 -18.12
N ALA A 148 19.02 10.66 -18.45
CA ALA A 148 19.10 11.77 -17.51
C ALA A 148 17.91 11.79 -16.55
N HIS A 149 18.20 12.17 -15.30
CA HIS A 149 17.21 12.35 -14.25
C HIS A 149 17.35 13.74 -13.65
N ALA A 150 16.23 14.33 -13.24
CA ALA A 150 16.23 15.44 -12.30
C ALA A 150 16.28 14.88 -10.88
N VAL A 151 17.16 15.44 -10.06
CA VAL A 151 17.15 15.27 -8.61
C VAL A 151 17.01 16.63 -7.95
N PHE A 152 16.05 16.76 -7.05
CA PHE A 152 15.77 18.02 -6.35
C PHE A 152 15.20 17.73 -4.97
N LYS A 153 15.36 18.69 -4.07
CA LYS A 153 14.73 18.59 -2.76
C LYS A 153 13.23 18.86 -2.86
N LEU A 154 12.46 18.20 -1.99
CA LEU A 154 11.02 18.43 -1.92
C LEU A 154 10.67 19.89 -1.58
N GLU A 155 11.51 20.56 -0.79
CA GLU A 155 11.36 21.99 -0.45
C GLU A 155 11.48 22.93 -1.65
N ASN A 156 12.12 22.49 -2.75
CA ASN A 156 12.32 23.29 -3.96
C ASN A 156 11.12 23.31 -4.89
N VAL A 157 10.13 22.44 -4.67
CA VAL A 157 8.88 22.43 -5.43
C VAL A 157 8.11 23.71 -5.09
N GLU A 158 7.66 24.43 -6.11
CA GLU A 158 6.87 25.65 -5.90
C GLU A 158 5.64 25.34 -5.03
N LYS A 159 5.48 26.13 -3.98
CA LYS A 159 4.30 26.04 -3.12
C LYS A 159 3.17 26.76 -3.84
N GLU A 160 2.09 26.05 -4.09
CA GLU A 160 0.85 26.70 -4.52
C GLU A 160 0.31 27.49 -3.32
N ASP A 161 -0.05 28.77 -3.52
CA ASP A 161 -0.69 29.65 -2.52
C ASP A 161 -2.13 29.16 -2.26
N GLU A 162 -2.27 27.93 -1.76
CA GLU A 162 -3.53 27.26 -1.53
C GLU A 162 -3.90 27.26 -0.04
N ALA A 163 -5.20 27.16 0.22
CA ALA A 163 -5.69 26.96 1.57
C ALA A 163 -5.10 25.68 2.17
N PRO A 164 -4.90 25.60 3.51
CA PRO A 164 -4.40 24.39 4.15
C PRO A 164 -5.24 23.17 3.78
N LYS A 165 -4.58 22.15 3.24
CA LYS A 165 -5.20 20.86 2.89
C LYS A 165 -5.29 19.98 4.15
N MET A 166 -6.49 19.53 4.47
CA MET A 166 -6.84 18.88 5.75
C MET A 166 -7.60 17.56 5.55
N CYS A 167 -7.54 16.71 6.56
CA CYS A 167 -8.44 15.56 6.65
C CYS A 167 -9.86 16.02 7.04
N GLY A 168 -10.88 15.46 6.39
CA GLY A 168 -12.29 15.76 6.65
C GLY A 168 -12.85 15.06 7.90
N VAL A 169 -12.09 14.18 8.54
CA VAL A 169 -12.55 13.44 9.71
C VAL A 169 -12.72 14.39 10.90
N THR A 170 -13.98 14.60 11.29
CA THR A 170 -14.32 15.32 12.51
C THR A 170 -14.21 14.40 13.72
N GLN A 171 -13.51 14.85 14.76
CA GLN A 171 -13.24 14.05 15.95
C GLN A 171 -13.73 14.80 17.18
N ASN A 172 -14.55 14.16 18.01
CA ASN A 172 -14.83 14.66 19.34
C ASN A 172 -13.56 14.49 20.18
N TRP A 173 -13.04 15.58 20.74
CA TRP A 173 -11.95 15.59 21.71
C TRP A 173 -12.42 15.00 23.04
N GLU A 174 -12.75 13.70 23.05
CA GLU A 174 -12.72 12.97 24.30
C GLU A 174 -11.25 12.92 24.73
N SER A 175 -10.95 13.48 25.90
CA SER A 175 -9.62 13.44 26.47
C SER A 175 -9.19 11.99 26.58
N TYR A 176 -8.33 11.54 25.67
CA TYR A 176 -7.59 10.32 25.91
C TYR A 176 -6.71 10.60 27.11
N GLU A 177 -7.04 10.00 28.26
CA GLU A 177 -6.09 9.99 29.36
C GLU A 177 -4.79 9.40 28.82
N PRO A 178 -3.63 10.06 29.03
CA PRO A 178 -2.35 9.50 28.62
C PRO A 178 -2.25 8.13 29.29
N ILE A 179 -2.32 7.07 28.48
CA ILE A 179 -2.39 5.70 28.97
C ILE A 179 -1.13 5.46 29.81
N LYS A 180 -1.30 5.51 31.14
CA LYS A 180 -0.29 5.06 32.10
C LYS A 180 -0.16 3.54 31.96
N LYS A 181 0.66 3.13 30.99
CA LYS A 181 1.42 1.87 30.84
C LYS A 181 1.55 1.50 29.36
N ALA A 182 2.44 2.20 28.66
CA ALA A 182 3.11 1.64 27.48
C ALA A 182 4.36 0.84 27.89
N SER A 183 4.33 0.20 29.07
CA SER A 183 5.37 -0.76 29.45
C SER A 183 5.12 -2.05 28.67
N GLN A 184 5.91 -2.24 27.61
CA GLN A 184 6.17 -3.52 26.95
C GLN A 184 5.03 -4.07 26.05
N LEU A 185 4.72 -3.40 24.94
CA LEU A 185 4.24 -4.12 23.76
C LEU A 185 5.46 -4.77 23.09
N ASN A 186 5.86 -5.95 23.57
CA ASN A 186 6.86 -6.77 22.89
C ASN A 186 6.20 -7.39 21.64
N LEU A 187 6.19 -6.65 20.52
CA LEU A 187 5.70 -7.18 19.24
C LEU A 187 6.69 -8.23 18.72
N ASN A 188 6.31 -9.50 18.87
CA ASN A 188 6.97 -10.62 18.20
C ASN A 188 6.58 -10.65 16.69
N PRO A 189 7.37 -11.27 15.78
CA PRO A 189 7.02 -11.41 14.36
C PRO A 189 5.64 -12.06 14.10
N GLU A 190 5.12 -12.84 15.05
CA GLU A 190 3.76 -13.40 15.05
C GLU A 190 2.66 -12.32 15.09
N HIS A 191 3.01 -11.08 15.45
CA HIS A 191 2.10 -9.95 15.44
C HIS A 191 2.03 -9.25 14.08
N GLN A 192 2.85 -9.60 13.08
CA GLN A 192 2.74 -9.00 11.75
C GLN A 192 1.29 -9.07 11.25
N ARG A 193 0.76 -7.94 10.80
CA ARG A 193 -0.54 -7.86 10.12
C ARG A 193 -0.35 -7.65 8.64
N TYR A 194 -1.37 -7.97 7.87
CA TYR A 194 -1.38 -7.86 6.41
C TYR A 194 -2.66 -7.15 6.02
N VAL A 195 -2.61 -6.15 5.15
CA VAL A 195 -3.79 -5.49 4.62
C VAL A 195 -3.81 -5.69 3.12
N GLU A 196 -4.76 -6.51 2.64
CA GLU A 196 -5.10 -6.63 1.22
C GLU A 196 -5.87 -5.37 0.80
N LEU A 197 -5.15 -4.36 0.29
CA LEU A 197 -5.67 -3.06 -0.12
C LEU A 197 -6.18 -3.09 -1.56
N PHE A 198 -7.38 -2.59 -1.81
CA PHE A 198 -7.93 -2.41 -3.15
C PHE A 198 -8.05 -0.93 -3.50
N ILE A 199 -7.54 -0.51 -4.64
CA ILE A 199 -7.61 0.88 -5.09
C ILE A 199 -8.64 1.02 -6.20
N VAL A 200 -9.58 1.94 -6.02
CA VAL A 200 -10.53 2.33 -7.05
C VAL A 200 -10.15 3.71 -7.55
N VAL A 201 -10.14 3.90 -8.86
CA VAL A 201 -9.85 5.17 -9.52
C VAL A 201 -11.08 5.60 -10.29
N ASP A 202 -11.58 6.79 -9.99
CA ASP A 202 -12.80 7.30 -10.60
C ASP A 202 -12.61 7.73 -12.07
N HIS A 203 -13.71 8.04 -12.74
CA HIS A 203 -13.72 8.47 -14.12
C HIS A 203 -13.10 9.86 -14.31
N GLY A 204 -13.21 10.72 -13.30
CA GLY A 204 -12.54 12.01 -13.26
C GLY A 204 -11.03 11.87 -13.42
N MET A 205 -10.41 10.96 -12.66
CA MET A 205 -9.00 10.60 -12.77
C MET A 205 -8.65 10.01 -14.15
N PHE A 206 -9.50 9.14 -14.69
CA PHE A 206 -9.31 8.63 -16.05
C PHE A 206 -9.24 9.75 -17.08
N THR A 207 -10.10 10.77 -16.93
CA THR A 207 -10.11 11.95 -17.79
C THR A 207 -8.91 12.86 -17.54
N LYS A 208 -8.54 13.10 -16.26
CA LYS A 208 -7.38 13.91 -15.84
C LYS A 208 -6.08 13.42 -16.50
N TYR A 209 -5.90 12.11 -16.57
CA TYR A 209 -4.73 11.48 -17.17
C TYR A 209 -4.95 11.07 -18.64
N ASN A 210 -5.79 11.80 -19.38
CA ASN A 210 -6.00 11.66 -20.83
C ASN A 210 -6.40 10.24 -21.30
N GLY A 211 -7.06 9.46 -20.43
CA GLY A 211 -7.44 8.08 -20.72
C GLY A 211 -6.28 7.07 -20.65
N ASP A 212 -5.10 7.49 -20.18
CA ASP A 212 -3.92 6.63 -20.06
C ASP A 212 -4.01 5.77 -18.79
N SER A 213 -4.56 4.57 -18.96
CA SER A 213 -4.69 3.59 -17.87
C SER A 213 -3.33 3.11 -17.36
N ASP A 214 -2.29 3.12 -18.20
CA ASP A 214 -0.96 2.69 -17.81
C ASP A 214 -0.29 3.71 -16.89
N LYS A 215 -0.45 5.01 -17.19
CA LYS A 215 0.03 6.10 -16.34
C LYS A 215 -0.67 6.10 -14.97
N ILE A 216 -1.99 5.92 -14.95
CA ILE A 216 -2.78 5.80 -13.70
C ILE A 216 -2.32 4.58 -12.88
N ARG A 217 -2.17 3.43 -13.52
CA ARG A 217 -1.71 2.21 -12.87
C ARG A 217 -0.33 2.39 -12.25
N GLN A 218 0.63 2.96 -12.99
CA GLN A 218 1.98 3.22 -12.49
C GLN A 218 1.95 4.19 -11.29
N ARG A 219 1.12 5.24 -11.35
CA ARG A 219 0.89 6.15 -10.23
C ARG A 219 0.40 5.40 -8.99
N VAL A 220 -0.65 4.59 -9.11
CA VAL A 220 -1.19 3.79 -8.01
C VAL A 220 -0.14 2.84 -7.42
N HIS A 221 0.60 2.11 -8.26
CA HIS A 221 1.66 1.22 -7.78
C HIS A 221 2.75 1.97 -7.01
N GLN A 222 3.18 3.14 -7.50
CA GLN A 222 4.16 3.99 -6.82
C GLN A 222 3.63 4.51 -5.48
N MET A 223 2.37 4.94 -5.41
CA MET A 223 1.75 5.36 -4.15
C MET A 223 1.68 4.21 -3.14
N VAL A 224 1.25 3.01 -3.55
CA VAL A 224 1.18 1.85 -2.66
C VAL A 224 2.57 1.41 -2.21
N ASN A 225 3.59 1.55 -3.07
CA ASN A 225 4.98 1.35 -2.69
C ASN A 225 5.40 2.27 -1.53
N ILE A 226 4.99 3.54 -1.56
CA ILE A 226 5.22 4.53 -0.50
C ILE A 226 4.42 4.17 0.76
N MET A 227 3.13 3.82 0.62
CA MET A 227 2.29 3.41 1.76
C MET A 227 2.91 2.22 2.52
N LYS A 228 3.39 1.21 1.78
CA LYS A 228 4.05 0.02 2.34
C LYS A 228 5.26 0.41 3.20
N GLU A 229 6.04 1.39 2.74
CA GLU A 229 7.20 1.90 3.48
C GLU A 229 6.80 2.47 4.85
N SER A 230 5.72 3.25 4.90
CA SER A 230 5.18 3.84 6.14
C SER A 230 4.64 2.78 7.10
N TYR A 231 3.88 1.80 6.59
CA TYR A 231 3.24 0.77 7.42
C TYR A 231 4.20 -0.31 7.92
N ASN A 232 5.36 -0.50 7.27
CA ASN A 232 6.41 -1.36 7.79
C ASN A 232 6.86 -0.94 9.20
N TYR A 233 6.88 0.36 9.53
CA TYR A 233 7.16 0.85 10.89
C TYR A 233 6.09 0.46 11.92
N MET A 234 4.89 0.14 11.45
CA MET A 234 3.75 -0.25 12.27
C MET A 234 3.61 -1.78 12.40
N TYR A 235 4.53 -2.57 11.82
CA TYR A 235 4.41 -4.04 11.68
C TYR A 235 3.14 -4.47 10.95
N ILE A 236 2.74 -3.68 9.95
CA ILE A 236 1.62 -3.96 9.06
C ILE A 236 2.16 -3.99 7.63
N ASP A 237 1.93 -5.10 6.94
CA ASP A 237 2.35 -5.27 5.55
C ASP A 237 1.20 -4.92 4.61
N ILE A 238 1.39 -3.94 3.73
CA ILE A 238 0.39 -3.55 2.72
C ILE A 238 0.65 -4.35 1.45
N LEU A 239 -0.41 -5.01 0.95
CA LEU A 239 -0.41 -5.73 -0.32
C LEU A 239 -1.53 -5.19 -1.20
N LEU A 240 -1.19 -4.79 -2.42
CA LEU A 240 -2.18 -4.38 -3.40
C LEU A 240 -2.92 -5.59 -3.94
N ALA A 241 -4.20 -5.70 -3.59
CA ALA A 241 -5.09 -6.78 -3.99
C ALA A 241 -5.73 -6.55 -5.36
N GLY A 242 -5.87 -5.30 -5.77
CA GLY A 242 -6.35 -4.97 -7.10
C GLY A 242 -6.49 -3.47 -7.36
N ILE A 243 -6.64 -3.14 -8.64
CA ILE A 243 -6.99 -1.80 -9.11
C ILE A 243 -8.26 -1.91 -9.94
N GLU A 244 -9.21 -1.00 -9.75
CA GLU A 244 -10.32 -0.82 -10.68
C GLU A 244 -10.40 0.63 -11.14
N ILE A 245 -10.26 0.84 -12.46
CA ILE A 245 -10.37 2.15 -13.09
C ILE A 245 -11.75 2.24 -13.74
N TRP A 246 -12.55 3.21 -13.33
CA TRP A 246 -13.87 3.51 -13.91
C TRP A 246 -13.74 4.24 -15.25
N SER A 247 -13.11 3.59 -16.23
CA SER A 247 -12.75 4.19 -17.53
C SER A 247 -13.95 4.54 -18.43
N ASN A 248 -15.13 3.96 -18.19
CA ASN A 248 -16.35 4.24 -18.97
C ASN A 248 -17.33 5.19 -18.26
N GLY A 249 -17.14 5.45 -16.97
CA GLY A 249 -18.02 6.25 -16.14
C GLY A 249 -18.05 5.73 -14.70
N ASP A 250 -18.34 6.62 -13.75
CA ASP A 250 -18.36 6.27 -12.33
C ASP A 250 -19.47 5.27 -12.00
N LEU A 251 -19.18 4.35 -11.07
CA LEU A 251 -20.17 3.38 -10.57
C LEU A 251 -20.92 3.85 -9.33
N ILE A 252 -20.59 5.05 -8.84
CA ILE A 252 -21.30 5.79 -7.79
C ILE A 252 -21.42 7.25 -8.23
N ASN A 253 -22.23 8.04 -7.52
CA ASN A 253 -22.20 9.49 -7.68
C ASN A 253 -21.03 10.08 -6.86
N VAL A 254 -19.90 10.37 -7.50
CA VAL A 254 -18.77 11.04 -6.87
C VAL A 254 -19.08 12.55 -6.82
N GLN A 255 -19.03 13.14 -5.63
CA GLN A 255 -19.42 14.54 -5.40
C GLN A 255 -18.46 15.28 -4.45
N PRO A 256 -18.37 16.64 -4.53
CA PRO A 256 -17.49 17.44 -3.67
C PRO A 256 -17.72 17.25 -2.17
N ALA A 257 -18.95 16.96 -1.75
CA ALA A 257 -19.24 16.65 -0.36
C ALA A 257 -18.71 15.25 0.01
N ALA A 258 -17.45 15.19 0.49
CA ALA A 258 -16.74 13.95 0.83
C ALA A 258 -17.53 12.93 1.66
N PRO A 259 -18.35 13.32 2.67
CA PRO A 259 -19.16 12.35 3.43
C PRO A 259 -20.16 11.56 2.59
N HIS A 260 -20.77 12.19 1.57
CA HIS A 260 -21.70 11.52 0.67
C HIS A 260 -20.97 10.56 -0.29
N THR A 261 -19.82 10.97 -0.81
CA THR A 261 -18.97 10.12 -1.65
C THR A 261 -18.47 8.91 -0.87
N LEU A 262 -17.97 9.10 0.36
CA LEU A 262 -17.53 8.01 1.23
C LEU A 262 -18.66 7.01 1.55
N ASN A 263 -19.86 7.49 1.87
CA ASN A 263 -20.99 6.61 2.13
C ASN A 263 -21.37 5.79 0.88
N SER A 264 -21.48 6.44 -0.28
CA SER A 264 -21.83 5.79 -1.54
C SER A 264 -20.77 4.77 -1.97
N PHE A 265 -19.49 5.11 -1.78
CA PHE A 265 -18.36 4.22 -2.05
C PHE A 265 -18.35 3.00 -1.14
N GLY A 266 -18.63 3.19 0.16
CA GLY A 266 -18.78 2.08 1.10
C GLY A 266 -19.94 1.14 0.73
N GLU A 267 -21.09 1.69 0.34
CA GLU A 267 -22.25 0.89 -0.10
C GLU A 267 -21.94 0.10 -1.38
N TRP A 268 -21.28 0.72 -2.35
CA TRP A 268 -20.83 0.04 -3.56
C TRP A 268 -19.79 -1.05 -3.24
N ARG A 269 -18.85 -0.80 -2.32
CA ARG A 269 -17.87 -1.81 -1.89
C ARG A 269 -18.56 -3.05 -1.32
N GLU A 270 -19.51 -2.85 -0.42
CA GLU A 270 -20.25 -3.92 0.24
C GLU A 270 -21.13 -4.70 -0.74
N THR A 271 -21.84 -3.99 -1.61
CA THR A 271 -22.90 -4.58 -2.44
C THR A 271 -22.44 -5.05 -3.81
N ASP A 272 -21.31 -4.56 -4.33
CA ASP A 272 -20.71 -4.98 -5.62
C ASP A 272 -19.30 -5.55 -5.45
N LEU A 273 -18.32 -4.74 -5.04
CA LEU A 273 -16.91 -5.11 -5.13
C LEU A 273 -16.57 -6.37 -4.31
N LEU A 274 -17.03 -6.46 -3.06
CA LEU A 274 -16.77 -7.61 -2.18
C LEU A 274 -17.40 -8.91 -2.67
N LYS A 275 -18.43 -8.86 -3.53
CA LYS A 275 -19.05 -10.07 -4.11
C LYS A 275 -18.18 -10.74 -5.16
N ARG A 276 -17.22 -10.02 -5.72
CA ARG A 276 -16.41 -10.46 -6.87
C ARG A 276 -14.91 -10.43 -6.62
N LYS A 277 -14.44 -9.66 -5.64
CA LYS A 277 -13.03 -9.58 -5.28
C LYS A 277 -12.83 -9.46 -3.78
N ARG A 278 -12.15 -10.45 -3.19
CA ARG A 278 -11.75 -10.42 -1.79
C ARG A 278 -10.64 -9.38 -1.57
N HIS A 279 -10.78 -8.59 -0.52
CA HIS A 279 -9.80 -7.60 -0.04
C HIS A 279 -10.25 -7.10 1.35
N ASP A 280 -9.34 -6.51 2.11
CA ASP A 280 -9.55 -6.10 3.50
C ASP A 280 -10.02 -4.65 3.63
N ASN A 281 -9.51 -3.78 2.75
CA ASN A 281 -9.77 -2.35 2.72
C ASN A 281 -9.83 -1.83 1.28
N ALA A 282 -10.68 -0.84 1.00
CA ALA A 282 -10.67 -0.18 -0.30
C ALA A 282 -10.52 1.35 -0.17
N GLN A 283 -9.72 1.97 -1.02
CA GLN A 283 -9.57 3.42 -1.09
C GLN A 283 -9.99 3.92 -2.47
N LEU A 284 -10.83 4.94 -2.52
CA LEU A 284 -11.18 5.65 -3.76
C LEU A 284 -10.20 6.80 -3.97
N LEU A 285 -9.54 6.82 -5.12
CA LEU A 285 -8.75 7.95 -5.61
C LEU A 285 -9.58 8.72 -6.64
N THR A 286 -9.80 10.01 -6.39
CA THR A 286 -10.67 10.86 -7.22
C THR A 286 -9.99 12.16 -7.61
N SER A 287 -10.32 12.67 -8.80
CA SER A 287 -9.90 14.01 -9.25
C SER A 287 -10.88 15.11 -8.83
N ILE A 288 -11.97 14.77 -8.14
CA ILE A 288 -12.89 15.77 -7.59
C ILE A 288 -12.18 16.59 -6.53
N ASP A 289 -12.42 17.89 -6.57
CA ASP A 289 -12.08 18.81 -5.50
C ASP A 289 -13.17 18.73 -4.43
N PHE A 290 -12.82 18.25 -3.24
CA PHE A 290 -13.79 18.14 -2.15
C PHE A 290 -14.08 19.51 -1.52
N ASP A 291 -15.23 19.64 -0.88
CA ASP A 291 -15.66 20.89 -0.28
C ASP A 291 -14.70 21.39 0.81
N GLY A 292 -14.28 22.65 0.66
CA GLY A 292 -13.44 23.34 1.62
C GLY A 292 -12.00 22.82 1.61
N PRO A 293 -11.36 22.67 2.78
CA PRO A 293 -9.95 22.24 2.88
C PRO A 293 -9.77 20.71 2.78
N THR A 294 -10.84 19.94 2.62
CA THR A 294 -10.82 18.48 2.74
C THR A 294 -10.06 17.86 1.56
N ILE A 295 -9.09 16.97 1.80
CA ILE A 295 -8.43 16.18 0.75
C ILE A 295 -8.52 14.67 0.95
N GLY A 296 -9.11 14.24 2.07
CA GLY A 296 -9.29 12.84 2.43
C GLY A 296 -10.36 12.68 3.50
N LEU A 297 -11.05 11.54 3.49
CA LEU A 297 -12.01 11.17 4.51
C LEU A 297 -12.14 9.64 4.62
N ALA A 298 -12.11 9.13 5.85
CA ALA A 298 -12.32 7.72 6.14
C ALA A 298 -13.11 7.49 7.43
N TYR A 299 -13.67 6.28 7.56
CA TYR A 299 -14.24 5.83 8.83
C TYR A 299 -13.15 5.45 9.83
N ILE A 300 -13.33 5.80 11.10
CA ILE A 300 -12.40 5.42 12.17
C ILE A 300 -12.70 3.99 12.67
N GLY A 301 -11.65 3.18 12.85
CA GLY A 301 -11.72 1.88 13.53
C GLY A 301 -12.61 0.87 12.82
N SER A 302 -12.52 0.84 11.50
CA SER A 302 -13.44 0.14 10.61
C SER A 302 -12.76 -0.90 9.71
N ILE A 303 -11.45 -1.16 9.88
CA ILE A 303 -10.76 -2.20 9.10
C ILE A 303 -11.53 -3.54 9.18
N CYS A 304 -11.62 -4.25 8.06
CA CYS A 304 -12.42 -5.46 7.86
C CYS A 304 -13.95 -5.29 7.81
N ASP A 305 -14.51 -4.14 8.18
CA ASP A 305 -15.95 -3.89 8.03
C ASP A 305 -16.35 -3.91 6.54
N PRO A 306 -17.42 -4.62 6.13
CA PRO A 306 -17.81 -4.73 4.72
C PRO A 306 -18.12 -3.40 4.01
N LYS A 307 -18.70 -2.43 4.73
CA LYS A 307 -19.04 -1.11 4.18
C LYS A 307 -18.01 -0.05 4.55
N ARG A 308 -17.56 -0.06 5.82
CA ARG A 308 -16.80 1.03 6.42
C ARG A 308 -15.28 0.86 6.35
N SER A 309 -14.75 -0.29 5.92
CA SER A 309 -13.32 -0.44 5.65
C SER A 309 -12.97 0.26 4.32
N THR A 310 -13.21 1.58 4.32
CA THR A 310 -13.07 2.47 3.18
C THR A 310 -12.55 3.84 3.56
N GLY A 311 -11.88 4.47 2.61
CA GLY A 311 -11.59 5.90 2.59
C GLY A 311 -11.69 6.46 1.17
N VAL A 312 -11.81 7.78 1.08
CA VAL A 312 -11.82 8.54 -0.18
C VAL A 312 -10.70 9.57 -0.12
N VAL A 313 -9.94 9.70 -1.21
CA VAL A 313 -8.72 10.51 -1.28
C VAL A 313 -8.75 11.32 -2.57
N GLN A 314 -8.60 12.64 -2.44
CA GLN A 314 -8.43 13.55 -3.57
C GLN A 314 -7.01 13.45 -4.11
N ASP A 315 -6.87 13.44 -5.43
CA ASP A 315 -5.58 13.51 -6.12
C ASP A 315 -5.02 14.94 -6.14
N HIS A 316 -4.73 15.46 -4.94
CA HIS A 316 -4.48 16.88 -4.64
C HIS A 316 -3.08 17.41 -5.01
N SER A 317 -2.22 16.57 -5.60
CA SER A 317 -0.88 16.95 -6.05
C SER A 317 -0.33 15.96 -7.08
N GLU A 318 0.46 16.42 -8.04
CA GLU A 318 1.18 15.53 -8.97
C GLU A 318 2.28 14.70 -8.28
N ILE A 319 2.77 15.14 -7.10
CA ILE A 319 3.79 14.42 -6.33
C ILE A 319 3.16 13.22 -5.61
N ASN A 320 3.52 12.02 -6.06
CA ASN A 320 3.03 10.75 -5.52
C ASN A 320 3.17 10.64 -3.99
N LEU A 321 4.26 11.15 -3.42
CA LEU A 321 4.50 11.12 -1.97
C LEU A 321 3.38 11.83 -1.19
N ARG A 322 2.90 12.99 -1.66
CA ARG A 322 1.87 13.76 -0.97
C ARG A 322 0.54 13.02 -0.93
N VAL A 323 0.09 12.51 -2.07
CA VAL A 323 -1.18 11.78 -2.18
C VAL A 323 -1.10 10.41 -1.48
N ALA A 324 0.05 9.73 -1.55
CA ALA A 324 0.29 8.49 -0.82
C ALA A 324 0.25 8.68 0.69
N VAL A 325 0.77 9.79 1.23
CA VAL A 325 0.68 10.12 2.66
C VAL A 325 -0.77 10.37 3.08
N THR A 326 -1.57 11.06 2.27
CA THR A 326 -3.02 11.21 2.52
C THR A 326 -3.72 9.85 2.53
N MET A 327 -3.45 8.97 1.56
CA MET A 327 -4.05 7.63 1.56
C MET A 327 -3.58 6.76 2.74
N THR A 328 -2.32 6.93 3.15
CA THR A 328 -1.76 6.30 4.35
C THR A 328 -2.50 6.78 5.61
N HIS A 329 -2.78 8.09 5.71
CA HIS A 329 -3.54 8.71 6.78
C HIS A 329 -4.96 8.16 6.88
N GLU A 330 -5.68 8.11 5.74
CA GLU A 330 -7.05 7.60 5.70
C GLU A 330 -7.15 6.10 6.06
N LEU A 331 -6.19 5.28 5.63
CA LEU A 331 -6.07 3.89 6.10
C LEU A 331 -5.75 3.82 7.60
N GLY A 332 -5.02 4.81 8.14
CA GLY A 332 -4.71 4.94 9.56
C GLY A 332 -5.98 5.14 10.39
N HIS A 333 -6.91 5.97 9.91
CA HIS A 333 -8.25 6.07 10.49
C HIS A 333 -8.97 4.72 10.49
N ASN A 334 -9.00 3.99 9.38
CA ASN A 334 -9.62 2.66 9.34
C ASN A 334 -8.98 1.70 10.37
N LEU A 335 -7.69 1.84 10.65
CA LEU A 335 -6.95 1.10 11.68
C LEU A 335 -7.12 1.64 13.11
N GLY A 336 -8.08 2.53 13.32
CA GLY A 336 -8.47 3.02 14.65
C GLY A 336 -7.64 4.20 15.16
N ILE A 337 -6.81 4.81 14.32
CA ILE A 337 -5.94 5.91 14.71
C ILE A 337 -6.70 7.24 14.59
N ARG A 338 -6.57 8.11 15.58
CA ARG A 338 -7.10 9.49 15.58
C ARG A 338 -6.02 10.50 15.20
N HIS A 339 -6.40 11.76 15.02
CA HIS A 339 -5.42 12.80 14.70
C HIS A 339 -4.43 12.98 15.84
N ASP A 340 -3.19 13.31 15.48
CA ASP A 340 -2.16 13.68 16.44
C ASP A 340 -2.52 14.97 17.18
N THR A 341 -2.14 15.03 18.46
CA THR A 341 -2.31 16.21 19.32
C THR A 341 -0.94 16.63 19.87
N GLY A 342 -0.87 17.77 20.56
CA GLY A 342 0.41 18.43 20.90
C GLY A 342 1.43 17.62 21.72
N SER A 343 1.06 16.47 22.30
CA SER A 343 2.00 15.56 22.98
C SER A 343 2.58 14.46 22.09
N CYS A 344 2.04 14.27 20.88
CA CYS A 344 2.43 13.19 19.96
C CYS A 344 3.66 13.61 19.15
N SER A 345 4.60 12.69 18.93
CA SER A 345 5.85 12.96 18.23
C SER A 345 6.27 11.81 17.31
N CYS A 346 6.84 12.18 16.16
CA CYS A 346 7.49 11.27 15.22
C CYS A 346 8.94 11.71 14.92
N GLY A 347 9.64 12.28 15.90
CA GLY A 347 11.07 12.61 15.79
C GLY A 347 11.38 13.94 15.11
N GLY A 348 10.51 14.95 15.27
CA GLY A 348 10.69 16.29 14.69
C GLY A 348 10.19 16.44 13.25
N TYR A 349 9.72 15.35 12.63
CA TYR A 349 9.10 15.35 11.31
C TYR A 349 7.59 15.66 11.37
N SER A 350 6.97 15.92 10.22
CA SER A 350 5.52 15.97 10.10
C SER A 350 4.94 14.55 10.12
N CYS A 351 4.14 14.24 11.14
CA CYS A 351 3.59 12.91 11.35
C CYS A 351 2.39 12.64 10.43
N ILE A 352 2.26 11.40 9.95
CA ILE A 352 1.20 10.99 9.01
C ILE A 352 -0.19 11.39 9.52
N MET A 353 -0.48 11.24 10.82
CA MET A 353 -1.81 11.48 11.40
C MET A 353 -2.03 12.95 11.83
N SER A 354 -1.21 13.88 11.36
CA SER A 354 -1.49 15.31 11.48
C SER A 354 -2.81 15.65 10.76
N PRO A 355 -3.69 16.47 11.35
CA PRO A 355 -4.97 16.86 10.73
C PRO A 355 -4.81 17.71 9.46
N VAL A 356 -3.63 18.33 9.30
CA VAL A 356 -3.25 19.15 8.14
C VAL A 356 -2.02 18.52 7.50
N ILE A 357 -2.04 18.35 6.19
CA ILE A 357 -0.86 17.84 5.46
C ILE A 357 0.24 18.89 5.46
N SER A 358 1.49 18.47 5.68
CA SER A 358 2.64 19.36 5.58
C SER A 358 3.07 19.56 4.13
N ASP A 359 3.71 20.70 3.87
CA ASP A 359 4.48 20.91 2.64
C ASP A 359 5.61 19.89 2.48
N GLU A 360 6.11 19.32 3.56
CA GLU A 360 7.15 18.29 3.55
C GLU A 360 6.68 17.08 4.36
N PRO A 361 5.73 16.30 3.82
CA PRO A 361 5.18 15.17 4.54
C PRO A 361 6.26 14.10 4.73
N SER A 362 6.24 13.45 5.89
CA SER A 362 7.11 12.31 6.17
C SER A 362 6.34 11.00 6.10
N LYS A 363 7.07 9.88 6.12
CA LYS A 363 6.53 8.53 6.19
C LYS A 363 6.31 8.01 7.62
N TYR A 364 6.52 8.84 8.63
CA TYR A 364 6.53 8.40 10.02
C TYR A 364 5.17 8.60 10.70
N PHE A 365 4.70 7.56 11.36
CA PHE A 365 3.64 7.65 12.34
C PHE A 365 4.20 8.16 13.67
N SER A 366 3.37 8.85 14.45
CA SER A 366 3.72 9.25 15.82
C SER A 366 3.70 8.05 16.78
N ASP A 367 4.34 8.24 17.93
CA ASP A 367 4.21 7.35 19.09
C ASP A 367 2.74 7.12 19.50
N CYS A 368 1.93 8.18 19.51
CA CYS A 368 0.48 8.10 19.73
C CYS A 368 -0.23 7.20 18.71
N SER A 369 0.11 7.36 17.43
CA SER A 369 -0.49 6.60 16.33
C SER A 369 -0.21 5.11 16.48
N TYR A 370 1.04 4.76 16.77
CA TYR A 370 1.46 3.38 17.04
C TYR A 370 0.65 2.75 18.18
N ILE A 371 0.55 3.45 19.32
CA ILE A 371 -0.18 2.96 20.50
C ILE A 371 -1.67 2.77 20.19
N GLN A 372 -2.31 3.73 19.51
CA GLN A 372 -3.73 3.65 19.17
C GLN A 372 -4.03 2.50 18.21
N CYS A 373 -3.21 2.35 17.17
CA CYS A 373 -3.34 1.26 16.20
C CYS A 373 -3.28 -0.11 16.88
N TRP A 374 -2.24 -0.34 17.70
CA TRP A 374 -2.07 -1.63 18.36
C TRP A 374 -3.10 -1.88 19.46
N ASN A 375 -3.54 -0.85 20.19
CA ASN A 375 -4.67 -0.99 21.11
C ASN A 375 -5.95 -1.40 20.35
N PHE A 376 -6.25 -0.76 19.22
CA PHE A 376 -7.38 -1.12 18.40
C PHE A 376 -7.27 -2.58 17.89
N ILE A 377 -6.13 -2.96 17.32
CA ILE A 377 -5.90 -4.32 16.80
C ILE A 377 -6.03 -5.37 17.91
N MET A 378 -5.46 -5.13 19.09
CA MET A 378 -5.48 -6.11 20.20
C MET A 378 -6.86 -6.22 20.86
N ASN A 379 -7.62 -5.11 20.92
CA ASN A 379 -8.96 -5.10 21.51
C ASN A 379 -10.01 -5.65 20.56
N GLN A 380 -10.00 -5.22 19.30
CA GLN A 380 -11.02 -5.59 18.32
C GLN A 380 -10.70 -6.89 17.58
N LYS A 381 -9.42 -7.29 17.52
CA LYS A 381 -8.91 -8.50 16.85
C LYS A 381 -9.49 -8.66 15.44
N PRO A 382 -9.29 -7.67 14.55
CA PRO A 382 -9.80 -7.72 13.18
C PRO A 382 -9.21 -8.93 12.44
N GLN A 383 -10.05 -9.91 12.10
CA GLN A 383 -9.59 -11.21 11.61
C GLN A 383 -9.07 -11.18 10.17
N CYS A 384 -9.53 -10.24 9.33
CA CYS A 384 -9.17 -10.21 7.92
C CYS A 384 -7.68 -9.87 7.70
N ILE A 385 -7.11 -9.06 8.60
CA ILE A 385 -5.71 -8.61 8.52
C ILE A 385 -4.70 -9.53 9.22
N LEU A 386 -5.15 -10.69 9.69
CA LEU A 386 -4.24 -11.69 10.24
C LEU A 386 -3.52 -12.39 9.09
N LYS A 387 -2.26 -12.76 9.34
CA LYS A 387 -1.51 -13.62 8.42
C LYS A 387 -2.32 -14.88 8.14
N LYS A 388 -2.86 -15.03 6.92
CA LYS A 388 -3.34 -16.33 6.47
C LYS A 388 -2.13 -17.26 6.52
N PRO A 389 -2.21 -18.44 7.15
CA PRO A 389 -1.16 -19.44 6.99
C PRO A 389 -0.91 -19.60 5.49
N LEU A 390 0.32 -19.34 5.06
CA LEU A 390 0.71 -19.55 3.68
C LEU A 390 0.41 -21.02 3.37
N ARG A 391 -0.61 -21.29 2.56
CA ARG A 391 -0.64 -22.52 1.78
C ARG A 391 0.49 -22.39 0.76
N THR A 392 1.69 -22.75 1.21
CA THR A 392 2.86 -23.24 0.49
C THR A 392 3.03 -22.75 -0.96
N ASP A 393 3.80 -21.67 -1.15
CA ASP A 393 4.52 -21.37 -2.41
C ASP A 393 6.01 -21.69 -2.28
N THR A 394 6.35 -22.70 -1.49
CA THR A 394 7.68 -23.29 -1.57
C THR A 394 7.47 -24.78 -1.61
N VAL A 395 8.14 -25.41 -2.56
CA VAL A 395 8.37 -26.85 -2.60
C VAL A 395 9.18 -27.22 -1.35
N SER A 396 8.54 -27.22 -0.19
CA SER A 396 8.98 -27.95 0.98
C SER A 396 8.18 -29.24 0.97
N THR A 397 8.89 -30.37 0.97
CA THR A 397 8.31 -31.68 1.29
C THR A 397 7.44 -31.55 2.54
N PRO A 398 6.18 -32.02 2.53
CA PRO A 398 5.30 -31.97 3.70
C PRO A 398 6.02 -32.47 4.94
N VAL A 399 5.96 -31.71 6.04
CA VAL A 399 6.65 -32.06 7.28
C VAL A 399 5.60 -32.44 8.32
N SER A 400 5.32 -33.73 8.38
CA SER A 400 4.39 -34.31 9.34
C SER A 400 4.71 -33.88 10.77
N GLY A 401 3.77 -33.21 11.44
CA GLY A 401 3.89 -32.80 12.84
C GLY A 401 4.32 -31.34 13.04
N ASN A 402 4.09 -30.46 12.07
CA ASN A 402 4.37 -29.02 12.17
C ASN A 402 3.13 -28.17 12.54
N GLU A 403 2.00 -28.83 12.85
CA GLU A 403 0.70 -28.21 13.18
C GLU A 403 0.06 -27.41 12.03
N LEU A 404 0.52 -27.59 10.80
CA LEU A 404 -0.03 -26.98 9.59
C LEU A 404 -0.57 -28.07 8.68
N LEU A 405 -1.87 -28.01 8.33
CA LEU A 405 -2.44 -28.95 7.37
C LEU A 405 -1.99 -28.62 5.94
N GLU A 406 -1.01 -29.38 5.43
CA GLU A 406 -0.41 -29.19 4.10
C GLU A 406 -1.11 -30.03 3.00
N ALA A 407 -0.82 -29.73 1.72
CA ALA A 407 -1.41 -30.46 0.61
C ALA A 407 -0.92 -31.92 0.57
N GLY A 408 -1.82 -32.87 0.82
CA GLY A 408 -1.51 -34.31 0.89
C GLY A 408 -1.73 -34.92 2.29
N GLU A 409 -1.99 -34.08 3.29
CA GLU A 409 -2.27 -34.46 4.67
C GLU A 409 -3.79 -34.45 4.94
N GLU A 410 -4.26 -35.38 5.78
CA GLU A 410 -5.67 -35.41 6.25
C GLU A 410 -5.81 -34.75 7.63
N CYS A 411 -4.71 -34.64 8.37
CA CYS A 411 -4.57 -33.95 9.65
C CYS A 411 -3.08 -33.68 9.92
N ASP A 412 -2.74 -32.61 10.65
CA ASP A 412 -1.42 -32.43 11.26
C ASP A 412 -1.65 -32.03 12.73
N CYS A 413 -1.03 -32.76 13.66
CA CYS A 413 -1.31 -32.61 15.09
C CYS A 413 -0.11 -32.33 15.98
N GLY A 414 1.06 -31.99 15.43
CA GLY A 414 2.25 -31.63 16.21
C GLY A 414 2.47 -32.46 17.48
N SER A 415 2.90 -31.78 18.55
CA SER A 415 2.98 -32.37 19.90
C SER A 415 2.40 -31.35 20.88
N PRO A 416 1.36 -31.68 21.67
CA PRO A 416 0.99 -33.01 22.16
C PRO A 416 -0.01 -33.81 21.30
N ALA A 417 0.01 -35.13 21.47
CA ALA A 417 -0.71 -36.11 20.65
C ALA A 417 -2.24 -35.89 20.56
N ASN A 418 -2.74 -35.70 19.34
CA ASN A 418 -4.17 -35.77 19.02
C ASN A 418 -4.59 -37.24 18.78
N PRO A 419 -5.58 -37.77 19.52
CA PRO A 419 -6.01 -39.18 19.41
C PRO A 419 -6.70 -39.52 18.09
N CYS A 420 -7.02 -38.53 17.25
CA CYS A 420 -7.67 -38.69 15.96
C CYS A 420 -6.69 -38.70 14.79
N CYS A 421 -5.46 -38.20 15.00
CA CYS A 421 -4.46 -38.02 13.97
C CYS A 421 -3.21 -38.87 14.24
N ASP A 422 -2.67 -39.47 13.19
CA ASP A 422 -1.38 -40.15 13.24
C ASP A 422 -0.28 -39.16 12.87
N ALA A 423 0.39 -38.62 13.89
CA ALA A 423 1.45 -37.62 13.77
C ALA A 423 2.66 -38.05 12.93
N ALA A 424 2.84 -39.35 12.65
CA ALA A 424 3.93 -39.86 11.81
C ALA A 424 3.57 -39.89 10.32
N THR A 425 2.28 -39.86 10.00
CA THR A 425 1.79 -40.01 8.61
C THR A 425 0.90 -38.87 8.16
N CYS A 426 0.54 -37.95 9.06
CA CYS A 426 -0.46 -36.90 8.85
C CYS A 426 -1.77 -37.42 8.24
N LYS A 427 -2.19 -38.61 8.70
CA LYS A 427 -3.44 -39.25 8.30
C LYS A 427 -4.37 -39.43 9.49
N LEU A 428 -5.67 -39.40 9.20
CA LEU A 428 -6.68 -39.74 10.19
C LEU A 428 -6.48 -41.20 10.62
N ARG A 429 -6.57 -41.45 11.93
CA ARG A 429 -6.53 -42.82 12.43
C ARG A 429 -7.76 -43.60 11.97
N PRO A 430 -7.67 -44.92 11.79
CA PRO A 430 -8.81 -45.74 11.36
C PRO A 430 -10.05 -45.49 12.23
N GLY A 431 -11.15 -45.07 11.60
CA GLY A 431 -12.42 -44.77 12.27
C GLY A 431 -12.63 -43.30 12.67
N ALA A 432 -11.61 -42.44 12.51
CA ALA A 432 -11.76 -40.99 12.64
C ALA A 432 -12.34 -40.38 11.35
N GLN A 433 -13.25 -39.43 11.50
CA GLN A 433 -13.84 -38.63 10.42
C GLN A 433 -13.22 -37.23 10.36
N CYS A 434 -12.64 -36.78 11.48
CA CYS A 434 -11.99 -35.49 11.63
C CYS A 434 -10.95 -35.57 12.74
N ALA A 435 -10.04 -34.59 12.78
CA ALA A 435 -9.06 -34.43 13.85
C ALA A 435 -9.09 -33.04 14.49
N ASP A 436 -9.51 -32.01 13.75
CA ASP A 436 -9.56 -30.62 14.19
C ASP A 436 -10.76 -29.91 13.53
N GLY A 437 -11.15 -28.75 14.07
CA GLY A 437 -12.26 -27.92 13.63
C GLY A 437 -13.40 -27.81 14.65
N LEU A 438 -14.09 -26.67 14.64
CA LEU A 438 -15.19 -26.35 15.58
C LEU A 438 -16.40 -27.31 15.51
N CYS A 439 -16.48 -28.12 14.44
CA CYS A 439 -17.48 -29.16 14.25
C CYS A 439 -16.90 -30.58 14.33
N CYS A 440 -15.75 -30.76 14.98
CA CYS A 440 -15.17 -32.05 15.31
C CYS A 440 -15.23 -32.31 16.82
N ASP A 441 -15.79 -33.45 17.22
CA ASP A 441 -15.75 -33.93 18.60
C ASP A 441 -15.46 -35.43 18.63
N GLN A 442 -14.53 -35.85 19.50
CA GLN A 442 -14.10 -37.25 19.62
C GLN A 442 -13.85 -37.94 18.27
N CYS A 443 -13.13 -37.26 17.37
CA CYS A 443 -12.80 -37.74 16.02
C CYS A 443 -14.00 -37.95 15.09
N ARG A 444 -15.17 -37.38 15.40
CA ARG A 444 -16.39 -37.48 14.58
C ARG A 444 -16.98 -36.12 14.30
N PHE A 445 -17.68 -36.02 13.17
CA PHE A 445 -18.42 -34.80 12.85
C PHE A 445 -19.54 -34.60 13.87
N ILE A 446 -19.59 -33.40 14.43
CA ILE A 446 -20.67 -32.97 15.30
C ILE A 446 -21.97 -32.95 14.50
N LYS A 447 -23.06 -33.44 15.12
CA LYS A 447 -24.37 -33.58 14.49
C LYS A 447 -24.83 -32.27 13.80
N LYS A 448 -25.51 -32.43 12.65
CA LYS A 448 -26.11 -31.31 11.92
C LYS A 448 -27.01 -30.46 12.82
N GLY A 449 -26.83 -29.14 12.75
CA GLY A 449 -27.62 -28.17 13.51
C GLY A 449 -27.04 -27.79 14.87
N THR A 450 -25.95 -28.43 15.32
CA THR A 450 -25.25 -28.01 16.55
C THR A 450 -24.56 -26.66 16.33
N VAL A 451 -24.78 -25.70 17.22
CA VAL A 451 -24.15 -24.37 17.16
C VAL A 451 -22.66 -24.50 17.42
N CYS A 452 -21.85 -24.07 16.44
CA CYS A 452 -20.39 -24.06 16.51
C CYS A 452 -19.82 -22.65 16.63
N ARG A 453 -20.60 -21.62 16.27
CA ARG A 453 -20.28 -20.22 16.53
C ARG A 453 -21.57 -19.47 16.89
N PRO A 454 -21.67 -18.90 18.10
CA PRO A 454 -22.82 -18.09 18.48
C PRO A 454 -22.91 -16.81 17.63
N ALA A 455 -24.12 -16.39 17.30
CA ALA A 455 -24.39 -15.14 16.63
C ALA A 455 -23.86 -13.92 17.42
N ARG A 456 -23.44 -12.88 16.69
CA ARG A 456 -23.17 -11.55 17.25
C ARG A 456 -24.13 -10.54 16.62
N GLY A 457 -24.97 -9.89 17.43
CA GLY A 457 -25.99 -8.97 16.92
C GLY A 457 -27.15 -9.71 16.26
N ASP A 458 -27.65 -9.22 15.12
CA ASP A 458 -28.84 -9.75 14.43
C ASP A 458 -28.56 -10.98 13.53
N TRP A 459 -27.38 -11.58 13.62
CA TRP A 459 -26.99 -12.73 12.81
C TRP A 459 -27.60 -14.04 13.33
N ASN A 460 -27.65 -15.06 12.47
CA ASN A 460 -27.99 -16.43 12.91
C ASN A 460 -26.75 -17.14 13.47
N ASP A 461 -26.99 -18.12 14.34
CA ASP A 461 -25.92 -19.01 14.80
C ASP A 461 -25.32 -19.81 13.63
N ASP A 462 -24.00 -19.91 13.60
CA ASP A 462 -23.31 -20.84 12.72
C ASP A 462 -23.48 -22.25 13.26
N THR A 463 -23.99 -23.16 12.42
CA THR A 463 -24.30 -24.54 12.82
C THR A 463 -23.54 -25.56 11.99
N CYS A 464 -23.11 -26.64 12.64
CA CYS A 464 -22.43 -27.75 11.99
C CYS A 464 -23.33 -28.40 10.94
N THR A 465 -22.73 -28.84 9.84
CA THR A 465 -23.45 -29.52 8.75
C THR A 465 -23.70 -31.01 9.02
N GLY A 466 -22.98 -31.59 9.99
CA GLY A 466 -22.95 -33.04 10.22
C GLY A 466 -22.10 -33.84 9.22
N GLN A 467 -21.44 -33.16 8.29
CA GLN A 467 -20.65 -33.77 7.20
C GLN A 467 -19.26 -33.14 7.05
N SER A 468 -18.95 -32.11 7.84
CA SER A 468 -17.66 -31.44 7.86
C SER A 468 -17.29 -31.08 9.30
N ALA A 469 -15.98 -31.01 9.55
CA ALA A 469 -15.39 -30.53 10.80
C ALA A 469 -15.30 -28.99 10.86
N ASP A 470 -15.47 -28.33 9.73
CA ASP A 470 -15.51 -26.87 9.66
C ASP A 470 -16.88 -26.34 10.08
N CYS A 471 -16.87 -25.22 10.79
CA CYS A 471 -18.06 -24.47 11.13
C CYS A 471 -18.37 -23.47 10.00
N PRO A 472 -19.37 -23.74 9.14
CA PRO A 472 -19.72 -22.87 8.03
C PRO A 472 -20.21 -21.52 8.53
N ARG A 473 -20.07 -20.46 7.73
CA ARG A 473 -20.71 -19.17 8.02
C ARG A 473 -22.08 -19.11 7.37
N ASN A 474 -23.13 -18.97 8.17
CA ASN A 474 -24.49 -18.79 7.68
C ASN A 474 -24.80 -17.28 7.58
N GLY A 475 -25.18 -16.81 6.40
CA GLY A 475 -25.59 -15.42 6.17
C GLY A 475 -27.00 -15.10 6.69
N LEU A 476 -27.32 -13.80 6.79
CA LEU A 476 -28.64 -13.27 7.16
C LEU A 476 -29.74 -13.73 6.17
N TYR A 477 -30.82 -14.27 6.74
CA TYR A 477 -32.13 -14.64 6.15
C TYR A 477 -32.13 -15.43 4.83
N GLY A 478 -32.65 -16.66 4.92
CA GLY A 478 -33.34 -17.31 3.79
C GLY A 478 -34.74 -16.78 3.60
#